data_AF-B9KB54-F1
#
_entry.id   AF-B9KB54-F1
#
_cell.length_a   1.000
_cell.length_b   1.000
_cell.length_c   1.000
_cell.angle_alpha   90.00
_cell.angle_beta   90.00
_cell.angle_gamma   90.00
#
_symmetry.space_group_name_H-M   'P 1'
#
loop_
_entity.id
_entity.type
_entity.pdbx_description
1 polymer ?
#
loop_
_entity_poly.entity_id
_entity_poly.type
_entity_poly.pdbx_seq_one_letter_code
_entity_poly.pdbx_strand_id
1 'polypeptide(L)'
;MMKKAIVFLLFLTVFFLNETFDVSDKLHPFFYRVSFPFLKLRASIEDVILKLKNKIYPGDIYVGSKSVGGLFFVTGRGDGYFYILGEVQEGSLVLDPFERRFLGIVVEKGPLSKVETVFSEDFVERVRIENASSSVVGVLKGGAVPRVSILEDVDVTGWKVFLEDEKWNVALKDFLFVGTVAGYDGGYFLLNAEKDLPDRVAVVGVVE
;
A
#
# COMPACT_ATOMS: atom_id res chain seq x y z
N MET A 1 29.72 -1.75 -29.20
CA MET A 1 29.46 -0.72 -28.16
C MET A 1 28.08 -0.08 -28.30
N MET A 2 27.65 0.32 -29.50
CA MET A 2 26.36 1.00 -29.74
C MET A 2 25.12 0.29 -29.18
N LYS A 3 25.01 -1.04 -29.32
CA LYS A 3 23.89 -1.82 -28.76
C LYS A 3 23.80 -1.75 -27.23
N LYS A 4 24.93 -1.73 -26.52
CA LYS A 4 24.95 -1.62 -25.05
C LYS A 4 24.56 -0.22 -24.59
N ALA A 5 24.99 0.81 -25.33
CA ALA A 5 24.60 2.19 -25.07
C ALA A 5 23.10 2.42 -25.33
N ILE A 6 22.53 1.82 -26.38
CA ILE A 6 21.09 1.92 -26.67
C ILE A 6 20.26 1.20 -25.58
N VAL A 7 20.68 0.02 -25.14
CA VAL A 7 20.01 -0.69 -24.04
C VAL A 7 20.14 0.08 -22.72
N PHE A 8 21.29 0.71 -22.47
CA PHE A 8 21.50 1.55 -21.28
C PHE A 8 20.68 2.85 -21.34
N LEU A 9 20.54 3.44 -22.53
CA LEU A 9 19.67 4.60 -22.73
C LEU A 9 18.21 4.20 -22.54
N LEU A 10 17.75 3.07 -23.10
CA LEU A 10 16.42 2.53 -22.86
C LEU A 10 16.19 2.24 -21.36
N PHE A 11 17.18 1.68 -20.68
CA PHE A 11 17.15 1.49 -19.23
C PHE A 11 16.96 2.83 -18.51
N LEU A 12 17.78 3.83 -18.79
CA LEU A 12 17.65 5.17 -18.20
C LEU A 12 16.29 5.79 -18.52
N THR A 13 15.82 5.64 -19.76
CA THR A 13 14.53 6.21 -20.18
C THR A 13 13.40 5.55 -19.40
N VAL A 14 13.38 4.22 -19.28
CA VAL A 14 12.40 3.51 -18.43
C VAL A 14 12.56 3.88 -16.95
N PHE A 15 13.79 3.99 -16.47
CA PHE A 15 14.11 4.33 -15.07
C PHE A 15 13.56 5.71 -14.69
N PHE A 16 13.66 6.70 -15.57
CA PHE A 16 13.15 8.06 -15.35
C PHE A 16 11.67 8.23 -15.76
N LEU A 17 11.20 7.56 -16.82
CA LEU A 17 9.80 7.64 -17.29
C LEU A 17 8.81 7.02 -16.29
N ASN A 18 9.25 6.03 -15.51
CA ASN A 18 8.41 5.39 -14.52
C ASN A 18 8.05 6.29 -13.33
N GLU A 19 8.78 7.40 -13.12
CA GLU A 19 8.38 8.43 -12.16
C GLU A 19 7.36 9.43 -12.72
N THR A 20 7.15 9.49 -14.05
CA THR A 20 6.47 10.62 -14.70
C THR A 20 5.20 10.28 -15.45
N PHE A 21 4.84 9.01 -15.63
CA PHE A 21 3.76 8.64 -16.54
C PHE A 21 2.53 8.05 -15.85
N ASP A 22 1.47 8.84 -15.85
CA ASP A 22 0.08 8.42 -15.72
C ASP A 22 -0.37 7.74 -17.04
N VAL A 23 0.09 6.51 -17.28
CA VAL A 23 -0.24 5.75 -18.50
C VAL A 23 -1.62 5.11 -18.33
N SER A 24 -2.52 5.38 -19.27
CA SER A 24 -3.79 4.64 -19.42
C SER A 24 -3.63 3.13 -19.20
N ASP A 25 -4.53 2.55 -18.38
CA ASP A 25 -4.56 1.11 -18.03
C ASP A 25 -4.38 0.17 -19.22
N LYS A 26 -4.82 0.56 -20.42
CA LYS A 26 -4.72 -0.25 -21.65
C LYS A 26 -3.31 -0.40 -22.20
N LEU A 27 -2.42 0.56 -21.95
CA LEU A 27 -1.02 0.52 -22.41
C LEU A 27 -0.07 -0.01 -21.34
N HIS A 28 -0.54 -0.11 -20.10
CA HIS A 28 0.21 -0.62 -18.96
C HIS A 28 0.87 -1.98 -19.21
N PRO A 29 0.20 -3.00 -19.79
CA PRO A 29 0.80 -4.31 -20.06
C PRO A 29 2.02 -4.26 -20.99
N PHE A 30 2.02 -3.32 -21.94
CA PHE A 30 3.11 -3.15 -22.90
C PHE A 30 4.33 -2.50 -22.24
N PHE A 31 4.14 -1.37 -21.54
CA PHE A 31 5.22 -0.71 -20.82
C PHE A 31 5.81 -1.64 -19.74
N TYR A 32 4.95 -2.38 -19.04
CA TYR A 32 5.31 -3.38 -18.06
C TYR A 32 6.25 -4.46 -18.61
N ARG A 33 5.94 -5.04 -19.78
CA ARG A 33 6.80 -6.07 -20.40
C ARG A 33 8.20 -5.56 -20.69
N VAL A 34 8.33 -4.28 -21.02
CA VAL A 34 9.61 -3.65 -21.34
C VAL A 34 10.35 -3.23 -20.07
N SER A 35 9.64 -2.76 -19.04
CA SER A 35 10.23 -2.22 -17.81
C SER A 35 10.56 -3.28 -16.76
N PHE A 36 9.89 -4.42 -16.75
CA PHE A 36 10.03 -5.44 -15.70
C PHE A 36 11.47 -5.92 -15.43
N PRO A 37 12.31 -6.27 -16.43
CA PRO A 37 13.68 -6.67 -16.17
C PRO A 37 14.51 -5.58 -15.47
N PHE A 38 14.20 -4.32 -15.77
CA PHE A 38 14.87 -3.16 -15.22
C PHE A 38 14.41 -2.84 -13.79
N LEU A 39 13.11 -2.99 -13.50
CA LEU A 39 12.56 -2.90 -12.14
C LEU A 39 13.18 -3.96 -11.23
N LYS A 40 13.31 -5.20 -11.72
CA LYS A 40 13.96 -6.29 -10.98
C LYS A 40 15.45 -6.01 -10.72
N LEU A 41 16.14 -5.41 -11.70
CA LEU A 41 17.54 -5.01 -11.53
C LEU A 41 17.69 -3.89 -10.50
N ARG A 42 16.82 -2.87 -10.54
CA ARG A 42 16.77 -1.77 -9.56
C ARG A 42 16.59 -2.31 -8.15
N ALA A 43 15.57 -3.15 -7.94
CA ALA A 43 15.31 -3.80 -6.66
C ALA A 43 16.55 -4.53 -6.11
N SER A 44 17.22 -5.31 -6.97
CA SER A 44 18.43 -6.05 -6.61
C SER A 44 19.60 -5.12 -6.22
N ILE A 45 19.76 -3.99 -6.92
CA ILE A 45 20.82 -3.01 -6.62
C ILE A 45 20.53 -2.30 -5.30
N GLU A 46 19.28 -1.91 -5.06
CA GLU A 46 18.88 -1.26 -3.80
C GLU A 46 19.07 -2.18 -2.59
N ASP A 47 18.78 -3.47 -2.73
CA ASP A 47 19.13 -4.49 -1.71
C ASP A 47 20.61 -4.52 -1.38
N VAL A 48 21.47 -4.50 -2.40
CA VAL A 48 22.93 -4.50 -2.22
C VAL A 48 23.40 -3.21 -1.53
N ILE A 49 22.86 -2.06 -1.94
CA ILE A 49 23.21 -0.76 -1.34
C ILE A 49 22.80 -0.70 0.14
N LEU A 50 21.63 -1.22 0.49
CA LEU A 50 21.16 -1.24 1.89
C LEU A 50 22.03 -2.16 2.75
N LYS A 51 22.38 -3.35 2.25
CA LYS A 51 23.32 -4.27 2.91
C LYS A 51 24.68 -3.60 3.12
N LEU A 52 25.20 -2.89 2.12
CA LEU A 52 26.46 -2.14 2.21
C LEU A 52 26.40 -0.99 3.23
N LYS A 53 25.25 -0.33 3.35
CA LYS A 53 25.03 0.75 4.34
C LYS A 53 24.76 0.24 5.76
N ASN A 54 24.80 -1.07 5.99
CA ASN A 54 24.41 -1.70 7.27
C ASN A 54 23.02 -1.25 7.77
N LYS A 55 22.17 -0.76 6.86
CA LYS A 55 20.77 -0.45 7.16
C LYS A 55 20.01 -1.75 6.95
N ILE A 56 19.78 -2.47 8.04
CA ILE A 56 18.78 -3.54 8.06
C ILE A 56 17.46 -2.85 7.77
N TYR A 57 16.86 -3.13 6.61
CA TYR A 57 15.49 -2.71 6.36
C TYR A 57 14.62 -3.56 7.30
N PRO A 58 13.96 -2.97 8.33
CA PRO A 58 13.12 -3.71 9.24
C PRO A 58 11.83 -4.05 8.51
N GLY A 59 11.88 -5.00 7.59
CA GLY A 59 10.79 -5.20 6.65
C GLY A 59 9.96 -6.45 6.87
N ASP A 60 10.43 -7.34 7.73
CA ASP A 60 9.61 -8.44 8.20
C ASP A 60 8.68 -7.94 9.30
N ILE A 61 7.37 -8.07 9.09
CA ILE A 61 6.40 -7.87 10.15
C ILE A 61 6.39 -9.13 11.01
N TYR A 62 6.70 -8.98 12.29
CA TYR A 62 6.73 -10.07 13.25
C TYR A 62 5.47 -10.07 14.12
N VAL A 63 4.83 -11.23 14.22
CA VAL A 63 3.78 -11.51 15.21
C VAL A 63 4.34 -12.54 16.18
N GLY A 64 4.65 -12.09 17.40
CA GLY A 64 5.43 -12.89 18.35
C GLY A 64 6.85 -13.12 17.81
N SER A 65 7.21 -14.39 17.56
CA SER A 65 8.51 -14.78 17.00
C SER A 65 8.48 -15.18 15.52
N LYS A 66 7.32 -15.11 14.85
CA LYS A 66 7.16 -15.50 13.45
C LYS A 66 7.09 -14.26 12.56
N SER A 67 7.87 -14.26 11.48
CA SER A 67 7.66 -13.32 10.37
C SER A 67 6.39 -13.73 9.62
N VAL A 68 5.51 -12.77 9.36
CA VAL A 68 4.18 -13.01 8.77
C VAL A 68 3.98 -12.25 7.47
N GLY A 69 5.02 -11.55 6.99
CA GLY A 69 4.95 -10.80 5.74
C GLY A 69 6.20 -10.89 4.90
N GLY A 70 6.05 -10.61 3.61
CA GLY A 70 7.15 -10.45 2.67
C GLY A 70 7.34 -8.97 2.32
N LEU A 71 8.59 -8.56 2.08
CA LEU A 71 8.92 -7.23 1.56
C LEU A 71 8.80 -7.18 0.06
N PHE A 72 8.06 -6.19 -0.45
CA PHE A 72 7.88 -5.96 -1.87
C PHE A 72 8.21 -4.50 -2.21
N PHE A 73 8.82 -4.28 -3.37
CA PHE A 73 9.15 -2.94 -3.85
C PHE A 73 7.95 -2.28 -4.50
N VAL A 74 7.71 -1.02 -4.19
CA VAL A 74 6.75 -0.18 -4.92
C VAL A 74 7.38 0.22 -6.25
N THR A 75 6.65 -0.04 -7.34
CA THR A 75 7.15 0.14 -8.71
C THR A 75 6.42 1.21 -9.48
N GLY A 76 5.25 1.66 -9.03
CA GLY A 76 4.46 2.68 -9.69
C GLY A 76 3.29 3.12 -8.82
N ARG A 77 2.77 4.31 -9.10
CA ARG A 77 1.64 4.92 -8.39
C ARG A 77 0.62 5.39 -9.43
N GLY A 78 -0.66 5.28 -9.09
CA GLY A 78 -1.77 5.85 -9.84
C GLY A 78 -2.82 6.41 -8.89
N ASP A 79 -3.90 6.94 -9.45
CA ASP A 79 -4.98 7.52 -8.67
C ASP A 79 -5.79 6.43 -7.97
N GLY A 80 -5.58 6.27 -6.67
CA GLY A 80 -6.27 5.27 -5.84
C GLY A 80 -5.58 3.89 -5.79
N TYR A 81 -4.49 3.68 -6.53
CA TYR A 81 -3.76 2.40 -6.55
C TYR A 81 -2.24 2.58 -6.66
N PHE A 82 -1.49 1.53 -6.31
CA PHE A 82 -0.06 1.43 -6.58
C PHE A 82 0.33 -0.01 -6.94
N TYR A 83 1.55 -0.20 -7.43
CA TYR A 83 2.02 -1.49 -7.92
C TYR A 83 3.22 -1.98 -7.13
N ILE A 84 3.21 -3.27 -6.79
CA ILE A 84 4.31 -3.93 -6.08
C ILE A 84 4.98 -5.00 -6.93
N LEU A 85 6.31 -5.12 -6.84
CA LEU A 85 7.09 -6.08 -7.61
C LEU A 85 6.99 -7.49 -7.04
N GLY A 86 6.17 -8.33 -7.65
CA GLY A 86 6.02 -9.74 -7.31
C GLY A 86 4.58 -10.22 -7.43
N GLU A 87 4.41 -11.53 -7.56
CA GLU A 87 3.10 -12.18 -7.58
C GLU A 87 2.58 -12.38 -6.16
N VAL A 88 1.62 -11.56 -5.77
CA VAL A 88 0.99 -11.58 -4.46
C VAL A 88 -0.47 -11.97 -4.61
N GLN A 89 -0.98 -12.74 -3.63
CA GLN A 89 -2.38 -13.17 -3.62
C GLN A 89 -3.33 -12.00 -3.41
N GLU A 90 -4.44 -12.00 -4.15
CA GLU A 90 -5.55 -11.05 -3.96
C GLU A 90 -6.12 -11.16 -2.54
N GLY A 91 -6.56 -10.03 -1.98
CA GLY A 91 -6.98 -9.93 -0.58
C GLY A 91 -5.84 -9.82 0.43
N SER A 92 -4.57 -9.88 0.00
CA SER A 92 -3.44 -9.64 0.91
C SER A 92 -3.41 -8.18 1.35
N LEU A 93 -3.13 -7.95 2.64
CA LEU A 93 -2.98 -6.61 3.20
C LEU A 93 -1.59 -6.08 2.92
N VAL A 94 -1.51 -4.79 2.58
CA VAL A 94 -0.27 -4.10 2.28
C VAL A 94 -0.06 -2.98 3.30
N LEU A 95 1.10 -3.01 3.94
CA LEU A 95 1.40 -2.24 5.14
C LEU A 95 2.73 -1.48 4.96
N ASP A 96 2.81 -0.31 5.56
CA ASP A 96 4.07 0.39 5.81
C ASP A 96 4.75 -0.23 7.04
N PRO A 97 5.90 -0.90 6.88
CA PRO A 97 6.57 -1.54 8.00
C PRO A 97 7.21 -0.55 8.99
N PHE A 98 7.47 0.70 8.59
CA PHE A 98 8.08 1.72 9.45
C PHE A 98 7.03 2.47 10.25
N GLU A 99 6.03 2.99 9.56
CA GLU A 99 4.98 3.81 10.16
C GLU A 99 3.84 2.99 10.74
N ARG A 100 3.89 1.64 10.60
CA ARG A 100 2.85 0.69 11.05
C ARG A 100 1.47 1.12 10.56
N ARG A 101 1.38 1.38 9.26
CA ARG A 101 0.21 1.97 8.63
C ARG A 101 -0.33 1.06 7.55
N PHE A 102 -1.64 1.00 7.43
CA PHE A 102 -2.32 0.33 6.33
C PHE A 102 -2.23 1.17 5.05
N LEU A 103 -1.80 0.54 3.96
CA LEU A 103 -1.63 1.21 2.66
C LEU A 103 -2.67 0.76 1.64
N GLY A 104 -3.15 -0.49 1.72
CA GLY A 104 -4.12 -1.01 0.76
C GLY A 104 -4.27 -2.53 0.76
N ILE A 105 -5.06 -3.02 -0.18
CA ILE A 105 -5.35 -4.45 -0.40
C ILE A 105 -4.92 -4.82 -1.81
N VAL A 106 -4.29 -5.98 -1.98
CA VAL A 106 -3.99 -6.50 -3.32
C VAL A 106 -5.29 -6.90 -4.01
N VAL A 107 -5.58 -6.31 -5.17
CA VAL A 107 -6.81 -6.54 -5.95
C VAL A 107 -6.57 -7.24 -7.28
N GLU A 108 -5.33 -7.26 -7.76
CA GLU A 108 -4.98 -7.99 -8.98
C GLU A 108 -3.61 -8.66 -8.81
N LYS A 109 -3.59 -9.99 -8.92
CA LYS A 109 -2.34 -10.76 -8.93
C LYS A 109 -1.65 -10.65 -10.28
N GLY A 110 -0.39 -10.25 -10.26
CA GLY A 110 0.48 -10.27 -11.43
C GLY A 110 1.95 -10.13 -11.02
N PRO A 111 2.92 -10.18 -11.94
CA PRO A 111 4.31 -10.02 -11.55
C PRO A 111 4.64 -8.56 -11.17
N LEU A 112 3.75 -7.62 -11.50
CA LEU A 112 3.46 -6.45 -10.67
C LEU A 112 2.04 -6.62 -10.12
N SER A 113 1.89 -6.84 -8.82
CA SER A 113 0.55 -6.94 -8.22
C SER A 113 -0.01 -5.54 -7.99
N LYS A 114 -1.30 -5.35 -8.30
CA LYS A 114 -2.00 -4.08 -8.10
C LYS A 114 -2.57 -4.02 -6.69
N VAL A 115 -2.31 -2.92 -6.02
CA VAL A 115 -2.78 -2.63 -4.66
C VAL A 115 -3.77 -1.48 -4.74
N GLU A 116 -5.01 -1.73 -4.31
CA GLU A 116 -6.01 -0.69 -4.13
C GLU A 116 -5.83 -0.01 -2.77
N THR A 117 -5.85 1.32 -2.77
CA THR A 117 -5.72 2.13 -1.56
C THR A 117 -7.07 2.69 -1.13
N VAL A 118 -7.12 3.26 0.08
CA VAL A 118 -8.28 4.00 0.57
C VAL A 118 -8.63 5.24 -0.26
N PHE A 119 -7.79 5.63 -1.23
CA PHE A 119 -8.06 6.75 -2.12
C PHE A 119 -8.78 6.34 -3.43
N SER A 120 -8.98 5.04 -3.66
CA SER A 120 -9.81 4.53 -4.76
C SER A 120 -11.29 4.80 -4.48
N GLU A 121 -12.06 5.18 -5.51
CA GLU A 121 -13.52 5.35 -5.38
C GLU A 121 -14.24 4.02 -5.16
N ASP A 122 -13.64 2.91 -5.59
CA ASP A 122 -14.20 1.56 -5.46
C ASP A 122 -13.91 0.93 -4.08
N PHE A 123 -13.01 1.53 -3.29
CA PHE A 123 -12.61 1.00 -2.00
C PHE A 123 -13.75 1.12 -0.98
N VAL A 124 -14.20 0.00 -0.45
CA VAL A 124 -15.20 -0.05 0.63
C VAL A 124 -14.83 -1.14 1.61
N GLU A 125 -14.53 -0.76 2.85
CA GLU A 125 -14.12 -1.72 3.87
C GLU A 125 -14.71 -1.41 5.23
N ARG A 126 -14.82 -2.45 6.06
CA ARG A 126 -15.20 -2.30 7.46
C ARG A 126 -14.03 -1.76 8.27
N VAL A 127 -14.32 -0.80 9.14
CA VAL A 127 -13.29 -0.15 9.97
C VAL A 127 -13.73 -0.06 11.41
N ARG A 128 -12.72 -0.05 12.28
CA ARG A 128 -12.87 0.18 13.70
C ARG A 128 -12.32 1.55 14.03
N ILE A 129 -13.14 2.37 14.69
CA ILE A 129 -12.81 3.74 15.05
C ILE A 129 -12.67 3.76 16.56
N GLU A 130 -11.51 4.15 17.09
CA GLU A 130 -11.25 4.11 18.53
C GLU A 130 -10.53 5.35 19.05
N ASN A 131 -10.76 5.62 20.32
CA ASN A 131 -9.93 6.47 21.16
C ASN A 131 -9.44 5.63 22.37
N ALA A 132 -8.95 6.29 23.42
CA ALA A 132 -8.43 5.60 24.60
C ALA A 132 -9.48 4.85 25.45
N SER A 133 -10.77 5.18 25.32
CA SER A 133 -11.84 4.70 26.22
C SER A 133 -13.01 4.03 25.51
N SER A 134 -13.12 4.14 24.19
CA SER A 134 -14.26 3.67 23.42
C SER A 134 -13.84 3.26 22.00
N SER A 135 -14.58 2.30 21.44
CA SER A 135 -14.42 1.85 20.06
C SER A 135 -15.80 1.63 19.45
N VAL A 136 -15.96 2.05 18.20
CA VAL A 136 -17.17 1.87 17.39
C VAL A 136 -16.79 1.27 16.05
N VAL A 137 -17.74 0.61 15.40
CA VAL A 137 -17.58 0.02 14.07
C VAL A 137 -18.21 0.93 13.02
N GLY A 138 -17.53 1.07 11.89
CA GLY A 138 -18.00 1.84 10.75
C GLY A 138 -17.65 1.19 9.41
N VAL A 139 -18.02 1.89 8.34
CA VAL A 139 -17.67 1.56 6.97
C VAL A 139 -16.88 2.73 6.40
N LEU A 140 -15.68 2.43 5.90
CA LEU A 140 -14.83 3.35 5.16
C LEU A 140 -15.15 3.22 3.68
N LYS A 141 -15.51 4.34 3.06
CA LYS A 141 -15.60 4.49 1.61
C LYS A 141 -14.43 5.33 1.15
N GLY A 142 -13.72 4.86 0.13
CA GLY A 142 -12.57 5.56 -0.41
C GLY A 142 -12.94 6.75 -1.29
N GLY A 143 -11.91 7.27 -1.96
CA GLY A 143 -11.98 8.41 -2.86
C GLY A 143 -10.95 9.48 -2.51
N ALA A 144 -10.98 10.59 -3.24
CA ALA A 144 -9.99 11.67 -3.08
C ALA A 144 -9.86 12.17 -1.63
N VAL A 145 -10.99 12.17 -0.90
CA VAL A 145 -11.09 12.37 0.55
C VAL A 145 -11.90 11.19 1.11
N PRO A 146 -11.26 10.19 1.75
CA PRO A 146 -11.95 9.02 2.26
C PRO A 146 -12.97 9.40 3.34
N ARG A 147 -14.08 8.66 3.39
CA ARG A 147 -15.24 8.97 4.23
C ARG A 147 -15.63 7.78 5.08
N VAL A 148 -15.98 8.03 6.32
CA VAL A 148 -16.40 7.00 7.27
C VAL A 148 -17.85 7.23 7.66
N SER A 149 -18.67 6.19 7.57
CA SER A 149 -20.02 6.16 8.12
C SER A 149 -20.09 5.23 9.31
N ILE A 150 -20.72 5.68 10.39
CA ILE A 150 -21.03 4.90 11.58
C ILE A 150 -22.55 4.85 11.77
N LEU A 151 -23.05 3.76 12.35
CA LEU A 151 -24.47 3.63 12.69
C LEU A 151 -24.82 4.26 14.04
N GLU A 152 -23.81 4.37 14.91
CA GLU A 152 -23.95 4.90 16.26
C GLU A 152 -23.94 6.44 16.22
N ASP A 153 -24.82 7.04 17.02
CA ASP A 153 -24.91 8.50 17.15
C ASP A 153 -23.85 9.02 18.14
N VAL A 154 -22.59 8.97 17.71
CA VAL A 154 -21.42 9.37 18.49
C VAL A 154 -20.50 10.25 17.64
N ASP A 155 -20.07 11.39 18.17
CA ASP A 155 -19.02 12.18 17.52
C ASP A 155 -17.65 11.51 17.71
N VAL A 156 -17.09 11.04 16.59
CA VAL A 156 -15.79 10.36 16.53
C VAL A 156 -14.67 11.26 16.01
N THR A 157 -14.88 12.57 15.97
CA THR A 157 -13.85 13.52 15.53
C THR A 157 -12.57 13.40 16.37
N GLY A 158 -11.42 13.32 15.70
CA GLY A 158 -10.11 13.10 16.31
C GLY A 158 -9.78 11.65 16.68
N TRP A 159 -10.71 10.71 16.47
CA TRP A 159 -10.47 9.30 16.75
C TRP A 159 -9.66 8.66 15.63
N LYS A 160 -8.94 7.59 15.97
CA LYS A 160 -8.12 6.83 15.03
C LYS A 160 -8.98 5.77 14.34
N VAL A 161 -8.78 5.62 13.04
CA VAL A 161 -9.47 4.64 12.21
C VAL A 161 -8.49 3.53 11.83
N PHE A 162 -8.92 2.30 12.05
CA PHE A 162 -8.17 1.08 11.75
C PHE A 162 -9.00 0.18 10.83
N LEU A 163 -8.37 -0.47 9.87
CA LEU A 163 -9.02 -1.52 9.08
C LEU A 163 -9.48 -2.65 10.01
N GLU A 164 -10.67 -3.17 9.78
CA GLU A 164 -11.21 -4.30 10.53
C GLU A 164 -11.13 -5.58 9.68
N ASP A 165 -10.14 -6.42 9.96
CA ASP A 165 -9.92 -7.72 9.30
C ASP A 165 -9.99 -8.86 10.33
N GLU A 166 -10.96 -9.78 10.18
CA GLU A 166 -11.21 -10.84 11.17
C GLU A 166 -9.97 -11.69 11.48
N LYS A 167 -9.08 -11.88 10.51
CA LYS A 167 -7.89 -12.71 10.64
C LYS A 167 -6.74 -11.95 11.32
N TRP A 168 -6.56 -10.68 10.98
CA TRP A 168 -5.38 -9.90 11.36
C TRP A 168 -5.62 -8.92 12.51
N ASN A 169 -6.87 -8.68 12.89
CA ASN A 169 -7.25 -7.71 13.94
C ASN A 169 -6.50 -7.90 15.27
N VAL A 170 -6.26 -9.15 15.69
CA VAL A 170 -5.57 -9.43 16.96
C VAL A 170 -4.06 -9.30 16.82
N ALA A 171 -3.51 -9.76 15.70
CA ALA A 171 -2.08 -9.86 15.48
C ALA A 171 -1.45 -8.54 15.01
N LEU A 172 -2.21 -7.72 14.28
CA LEU A 172 -1.75 -6.54 13.57
C LEU A 172 -2.55 -5.28 13.93
N LYS A 173 -3.24 -5.26 15.09
CA LYS A 173 -4.10 -4.16 15.52
C LYS A 173 -3.47 -2.77 15.28
N ASP A 174 -2.21 -2.62 15.65
CA ASP A 174 -1.47 -1.36 15.55
C ASP A 174 -0.94 -1.06 14.15
N PHE A 175 -0.89 -2.04 13.26
CA PHE A 175 -0.44 -1.91 11.87
C PHE A 175 -1.58 -1.58 10.89
N LEU A 176 -2.83 -1.81 11.30
CA LEU A 176 -4.01 -1.57 10.49
C LEU A 176 -4.48 -0.10 10.52
N PHE A 177 -3.66 0.82 11.05
CA PHE A 177 -4.00 2.24 11.13
C PHE A 177 -4.16 2.83 9.73
N VAL A 178 -5.30 3.48 9.48
CA VAL A 178 -5.62 4.10 8.19
C VAL A 178 -5.44 5.62 8.26
N GLY A 179 -5.91 6.24 9.34
CA GLY A 179 -5.91 7.69 9.49
C GLY A 179 -6.69 8.16 10.70
N THR A 180 -6.89 9.46 10.80
CA THR A 180 -7.61 10.10 11.91
C THR A 180 -8.84 10.83 11.38
N VAL A 181 -9.97 10.73 12.08
CA VAL A 181 -11.18 11.47 11.71
C VAL A 181 -10.94 12.97 11.87
N ALA A 182 -11.09 13.72 10.78
CA ALA A 182 -10.81 15.15 10.73
C ALA A 182 -12.03 16.02 11.05
N GLY A 183 -13.24 15.53 10.75
CA GLY A 183 -14.48 16.27 10.99
C GLY A 183 -15.68 15.58 10.35
N TYR A 184 -16.81 16.27 10.32
CA TYR A 184 -18.09 15.77 9.84
C TYR A 184 -18.62 16.60 8.68
N ASP A 185 -19.13 15.94 7.64
CA ASP A 185 -19.76 16.55 6.47
C ASP A 185 -21.03 15.80 6.08
N GLY A 186 -22.19 16.40 6.37
CA GLY A 186 -23.47 16.09 5.74
C GLY A 186 -23.93 14.62 5.78
N GLY A 187 -23.51 13.84 6.78
CA GLY A 187 -23.84 12.41 6.92
C GLY A 187 -22.64 11.48 7.04
N TYR A 188 -21.42 11.98 6.83
CA TYR A 188 -20.20 11.20 6.90
C TYR A 188 -19.11 11.91 7.70
N PHE A 189 -18.21 11.14 8.28
CA PHE A 189 -16.97 11.64 8.86
C PHE A 189 -15.87 11.65 7.80
N LEU A 190 -15.14 12.76 7.68
CA LEU A 190 -14.02 12.89 6.76
C LEU A 190 -12.75 12.34 7.39
N LEU A 191 -12.01 11.51 6.65
CA LEU A 191 -10.77 10.91 7.12
C LEU A 191 -9.56 11.71 6.63
N ASN A 192 -8.66 12.07 7.54
CA ASN A 192 -7.32 12.51 7.19
C ASN A 192 -6.40 11.28 7.14
N ALA A 193 -6.13 10.81 5.92
CA ALA A 193 -5.22 9.71 5.63
C ALA A 193 -4.04 10.21 4.78
N GLU A 194 -2.86 9.67 5.06
CA GLU A 194 -1.63 10.05 4.37
C GLU A 194 -1.49 9.35 3.01
N LYS A 195 -1.10 10.09 1.97
CA LYS A 195 -0.93 9.58 0.60
C LYS A 195 0.47 9.08 0.29
N ASP A 196 1.44 9.39 1.14
CA ASP A 196 2.83 9.04 0.90
C ASP A 196 3.00 7.52 0.96
N LEU A 197 3.85 6.99 0.07
CA LEU A 197 4.16 5.57 -0.02
C LEU A 197 5.67 5.37 0.17
N PRO A 198 6.09 4.39 0.99
CA PRO A 198 7.49 4.01 1.08
C PRO A 198 7.95 3.30 -0.21
N ASP A 199 9.27 3.21 -0.41
CA ASP A 199 9.86 2.46 -1.53
C ASP A 199 9.59 0.96 -1.44
N ARG A 200 9.34 0.46 -0.22
CA ARG A 200 8.99 -0.94 0.04
C ARG A 200 7.88 -1.04 1.05
N VAL A 201 7.06 -2.05 0.84
CA VAL A 201 5.90 -2.37 1.67
C VAL A 201 6.01 -3.79 2.17
N ALA A 202 5.42 -4.03 3.32
CA ALA A 202 5.23 -5.38 3.84
C ALA A 202 3.86 -5.88 3.40
N VAL A 203 3.83 -7.08 2.86
CA VAL A 203 2.61 -7.75 2.43
C VAL A 203 2.32 -8.89 3.38
N VAL A 204 1.12 -8.89 3.96
CA VAL A 204 0.62 -9.94 4.84
C VAL A 204 -0.55 -10.62 4.15
N GLY A 205 -0.36 -11.90 3.78
CA GLY A 205 -1.31 -12.63 2.95
C GLY A 205 -2.30 -13.49 3.72
N VAL A 206 -3.38 -13.86 3.05
CA VAL A 206 -4.34 -14.85 3.55
C VAL A 206 -3.68 -16.24 3.47
N VAL A 207 -3.10 -16.72 4.57
CA VAL A 207 -2.67 -18.14 4.67
C VAL A 207 -3.91 -19.04 4.55
N GLU A 208 -4.03 -19.83 3.49
CA GLU A 208 -5.01 -20.92 3.42
C GLU A 208 -4.79 -21.94 4.56
#